data_AF-A0A536XHP8-F1
#
_entry.id   AF-A0A536XHP8-F1
#
_cell.length_a   1.000
_cell.length_b   1.000
_cell.length_c   1.000
_cell.angle_alpha   90.00
_cell.angle_beta   90.00
_cell.angle_gamma   90.00
#
_symmetry.space_group_name_H-M   'P 1'
#
loop_
_entity.id
_entity.type
_entity.pdbx_description
1 polymer ?
#
loop_
_entity_poly.entity_id
_entity_poly.type
_entity_poly.pdbx_seq_one_letter_code
_entity_poly.pdbx_strand_id
1 'polypeptide(L)'
;MSPFHFARCFRQTTGMTPHQFVTRERIERARTMIADGRQTIGDIAMALGFASASHFADVYRRVTGTTPRRTRNMSRQTESIAKRKNAVHPSKNPEALRLTDR
;
A
#
# COMPACT_ATOMS: atom_id res chain seq x y z
N MET A 1 27.23 24.27 -2.53
CA MET A 1 26.66 23.77 -3.81
C MET A 1 25.33 24.49 -4.07
N SER A 2 25.10 25.06 -5.25
CA SER A 2 23.85 25.78 -5.53
C SER A 2 22.70 24.80 -5.83
N PRO A 3 21.43 25.20 -5.62
CA PRO A 3 20.27 24.36 -5.94
C PRO A 3 20.24 23.90 -7.40
N PHE A 4 20.65 24.77 -8.34
CA PHE A 4 20.74 24.45 -9.76
C PHE A 4 21.81 23.39 -10.06
N HIS A 5 22.99 23.51 -9.45
CA HIS A 5 24.05 22.53 -9.61
C HIS A 5 23.62 21.18 -9.04
N PHE A 6 23.01 21.17 -7.84
CA PHE A 6 22.43 19.96 -7.26
C PHE A 6 21.39 19.32 -8.17
N ALA A 7 20.40 20.07 -8.66
CA ALA A 7 19.34 19.53 -9.51
C ALA A 7 19.88 18.96 -10.82
N ARG A 8 20.90 19.59 -11.40
CA ARG A 8 21.58 19.09 -12.61
C ARG A 8 22.32 17.79 -12.33
N CYS A 9 23.18 17.74 -11.31
CA CYS A 9 23.92 16.53 -10.95
C CYS A 9 22.97 15.40 -10.56
N PHE A 10 21.94 15.69 -9.75
CA PHE A 10 20.93 14.71 -9.35
C PHE A 10 20.22 14.10 -10.56
N ARG A 11 19.81 14.93 -11.52
CA ARG A 11 19.17 14.44 -12.74
C ARG A 11 20.13 13.64 -13.62
N GLN A 12 21.40 14.03 -13.69
CA GLN A 12 22.42 13.26 -14.43
C GLN A 12 22.60 11.87 -13.81
N THR A 13 22.54 11.75 -12.48
CA THR A 13 22.71 10.47 -11.77
C THR A 13 21.43 9.61 -11.76
N THR A 14 20.26 10.21 -11.56
CA THR A 14 19.00 9.49 -11.32
C THR A 14 18.03 9.45 -12.51
N GLY A 15 18.31 10.24 -13.55
CA GLY A 15 17.43 10.43 -14.71
C GLY A 15 16.20 11.31 -14.46
N MET A 16 15.97 11.78 -13.23
CA MET A 16 14.78 12.56 -12.86
C MET A 16 15.12 13.80 -12.04
N THR A 17 14.21 14.77 -11.96
CA THR A 17 14.42 15.93 -11.09
C THR A 17 14.27 15.54 -9.62
N PRO A 18 14.93 16.23 -8.68
CA PRO A 18 14.79 15.94 -7.25
C PRO A 18 13.33 15.90 -6.77
N HIS A 19 12.49 16.83 -7.25
CA HIS A 19 11.07 16.88 -6.91
C HIS A 19 10.30 15.64 -7.40
N GLN A 20 10.57 15.17 -8.63
CA GLN A 20 9.96 13.95 -9.16
C GLN A 20 10.35 12.72 -8.36
N PHE A 21 11.63 12.62 -7.98
CA PHE A 21 12.14 11.53 -7.16
C PHE A 21 11.42 11.49 -5.81
N VAL A 22 11.41 12.60 -5.08
CA VAL A 22 10.75 12.68 -3.77
C VAL A 22 9.26 12.39 -3.88
N THR A 23 8.60 12.87 -4.94
CA THR A 23 7.19 12.58 -5.18
C THR A 23 6.96 11.07 -5.37
N ARG A 24 7.79 10.40 -6.18
CA ARG A 24 7.70 8.96 -6.39
C ARG A 24 7.89 8.18 -5.09
N GLU A 25 8.93 8.50 -4.32
CA GLU A 25 9.20 7.86 -3.02
C GLU A 25 8.05 8.03 -2.04
N ARG A 26 7.45 9.23 -1.98
CA ARG A 26 6.24 9.49 -1.16
C ARG A 26 5.08 8.59 -1.59
N ILE A 27 4.86 8.42 -2.89
CA ILE A 27 3.77 7.56 -3.40
C ILE A 27 4.03 6.08 -3.10
N GLU A 28 5.27 5.60 -3.23
CA GLU A 28 5.59 4.21 -2.87
C GLU A 28 5.36 3.95 -1.37
N ARG A 29 5.75 4.90 -0.51
CA ARG A 29 5.43 4.82 0.92
C ARG A 29 3.93 4.85 1.18
N ALA A 30 3.19 5.67 0.45
CA ALA A 30 1.74 5.75 0.55
C ALA A 30 1.05 4.40 0.25
N ARG A 31 1.53 3.64 -0.75
CA ARG A 31 0.96 2.31 -1.07
C ARG A 31 0.98 1.39 0.14
N THR A 32 2.10 1.36 0.86
CA THR A 32 2.26 0.53 2.06
C THR A 32 1.31 0.97 3.16
N MET A 33 1.23 2.28 3.43
CA MET A 33 0.33 2.83 4.45
C MET A 33 -1.16 2.60 4.13
N ILE A 34 -1.53 2.69 2.84
CA ILE A 34 -2.89 2.43 2.38
C ILE A 34 -3.26 0.95 2.51
N ALA A 35 -2.33 0.06 2.18
CA ALA A 35 -2.53 -1.39 2.29
C ALA A 35 -2.72 -1.80 3.75
N ASP A 36 -1.90 -1.27 4.65
CA ASP A 36 -1.97 -1.49 6.09
C ASP A 36 -3.29 -0.99 6.71
N GLY A 37 -3.90 0.06 6.15
CA GLY A 37 -5.28 0.43 6.44
C GLY A 37 -5.55 1.03 7.83
N ARG A 38 -4.51 1.26 8.65
CA ARG A 38 -4.61 1.85 9.99
C ARG A 38 -4.96 3.34 9.99
N GLN A 39 -4.56 4.08 8.96
CA GLN A 39 -4.75 5.53 8.86
C GLN A 39 -5.79 5.89 7.79
N THR A 40 -6.42 7.06 7.92
CA THR A 40 -7.28 7.59 6.86
C THR A 40 -6.44 8.09 5.69
N ILE A 41 -7.05 8.19 4.49
CA ILE A 41 -6.37 8.72 3.31
C ILE A 41 -5.90 10.18 3.53
N GLY A 42 -6.67 10.96 4.31
CA GLY A 42 -6.30 12.32 4.67
C GLY A 42 -5.07 12.37 5.57
N ASP A 43 -5.02 11.53 6.61
CA ASP A 43 -3.86 11.48 7.52
C ASP A 43 -2.60 11.03 6.79
N ILE A 44 -2.72 10.06 5.88
CA ILE A 44 -1.61 9.61 5.03
C ILE A 44 -1.08 10.77 4.17
N ALA A 45 -1.97 11.59 3.59
CA ALA A 45 -1.56 12.75 2.79
C ALA A 45 -0.75 13.75 3.62
N MET A 46 -1.22 14.07 4.83
CA MET A 46 -0.53 14.99 5.74
C MET A 46 0.81 14.43 6.21
N ALA A 47 0.85 13.15 6.59
CA ALA A 47 2.08 12.47 7.04
C ALA A 47 3.17 12.42 5.94
N LEU A 48 2.77 12.41 4.66
CA LEU A 48 3.69 12.42 3.52
C LEU A 48 4.01 13.85 3.02
N GLY A 49 3.52 14.88 3.73
CA GLY A 49 3.81 16.28 3.42
C GLY A 49 3.12 16.79 2.15
N PHE A 50 1.92 16.29 1.84
CA PHE A 50 1.06 16.89 0.81
C PHE A 50 0.21 18.00 1.43
N ALA A 51 -0.02 19.07 0.67
CA ALA A 51 -0.82 20.21 1.11
C ALA A 51 -2.30 19.88 1.36
N SER A 52 -2.84 18.84 0.70
CA SER A 52 -4.22 18.39 0.88
C SER A 52 -4.41 16.95 0.45
N ALA A 53 -5.49 16.32 0.93
CA ALA A 53 -5.90 14.98 0.51
C ALA A 53 -6.23 14.90 -0.99
N SER A 54 -6.81 15.98 -1.55
CA SER A 54 -7.12 16.05 -2.98
C SER A 54 -5.85 16.09 -3.83
N HIS A 55 -4.88 16.95 -3.47
CA HIS A 55 -3.59 17.01 -4.16
C HIS A 55 -2.85 15.67 -4.09
N PHE A 56 -2.85 15.03 -2.92
CA PHE A 56 -2.30 13.69 -2.76
C PHE A 56 -3.01 12.67 -3.68
N ALA A 57 -4.34 12.66 -3.71
CA ALA A 57 -5.09 11.70 -4.51
C ALA A 57 -4.82 11.84 -6.01
N ASP A 58 -4.67 13.07 -6.51
CA ASP A 58 -4.33 13.32 -7.91
C ASP A 58 -2.92 12.88 -8.26
N VAL A 59 -1.93 13.22 -7.42
CA VAL A 59 -0.54 12.78 -7.62
C VAL A 59 -0.43 11.26 -7.53
N TYR A 60 -1.07 10.65 -6.54
CA TYR A 60 -1.10 9.20 -6.37
C TYR A 60 -1.71 8.53 -7.61
N ARG A 61 -2.83 9.04 -8.14
CA ARG A 61 -3.44 8.50 -9.36
C ARG A 61 -2.53 8.66 -10.58
N ARG A 62 -1.86 9.81 -10.73
CA ARG A 62 -0.93 10.05 -11.85
C ARG A 62 0.24 9.07 -11.83
N VAL A 63 0.75 8.73 -10.65
CA VAL A 63 1.91 7.84 -10.49
C VAL A 63 1.52 6.36 -10.52
N THR A 64 0.37 5.99 -9.95
CA THR A 64 -0.03 4.58 -9.77
C THR A 64 -1.08 4.08 -10.75
N GLY A 65 -1.74 4.98 -11.50
CA GLY A 65 -2.87 4.67 -12.39
C GLY A 65 -4.22 4.45 -11.68
N THR A 66 -4.27 4.51 -10.34
CA THR A 66 -5.50 4.25 -9.57
C THR A 66 -5.64 5.18 -8.38
N THR A 67 -6.85 5.31 -7.81
CA THR A 67 -7.05 6.18 -6.64
C THR A 67 -6.59 5.51 -5.34
N PRO A 68 -6.21 6.28 -4.30
CA PRO A 68 -5.88 5.73 -2.99
C PRO A 68 -7.01 4.86 -2.42
N ARG A 69 -8.26 5.34 -2.54
CA ARG A 69 -9.45 4.63 -2.06
C ARG A 69 -9.66 3.30 -2.78
N ARG A 70 -9.46 3.25 -4.11
CA ARG A 70 -9.55 2.01 -4.88
C ARG A 70 -8.46 1.02 -4.46
N THR A 71 -7.23 1.50 -4.25
CA THR A 71 -6.13 0.66 -3.73
C THR A 71 -6.51 0.03 -2.39
N ARG A 72 -7.04 0.82 -1.45
CA ARG A 72 -7.49 0.32 -0.14
C ARG A 72 -8.59 -0.74 -0.23
N ASN A 73 -9.51 -0.57 -1.17
CA ASN A 73 -10.58 -1.54 -1.36
C ASN A 73 -10.05 -2.85 -1.99
N MET A 74 -9.03 -2.78 -2.85
CA MET A 74 -8.40 -3.96 -3.45
C MET A 74 -7.57 -4.74 -2.42
N SER A 75 -6.83 -4.06 -1.53
CA SER A 75 -6.09 -4.74 -0.46
C SER A 75 -7.01 -5.49 0.50
N ARG A 76 -8.09 -4.84 0.97
CA ARG A 76 -9.11 -5.47 1.83
C ARG A 76 -9.79 -6.67 1.19
N GLN A 77 -10.10 -6.60 -0.11
CA GLN A 77 -10.66 -7.73 -0.85
C GLN A 77 -9.68 -8.91 -0.90
N THR A 78 -8.41 -8.63 -1.19
CA THR A 78 -7.34 -9.64 -1.23
C THR A 78 -7.20 -10.36 0.12
N GLU A 79 -7.21 -9.60 1.22
CA GLU A 79 -7.17 -10.15 2.59
C GLU A 79 -8.40 -11.02 2.90
N SER A 80 -9.60 -10.57 2.54
CA SER A 80 -10.83 -11.34 2.78
C SER A 80 -10.88 -12.66 2.00
N ILE A 81 -10.37 -12.68 0.77
CA ILE A 81 -10.27 -13.89 -0.06
C ILE A 81 -9.25 -14.86 0.54
N ALA A 82 -8.10 -14.36 0.98
CA ALA A 82 -7.07 -15.16 1.65
C ALA A 82 -7.60 -15.78 2.96
N LYS A 83 -8.30 -14.99 3.78
CA LYS A 83 -8.90 -15.45 5.04
C LYS A 83 -9.98 -16.51 4.83
N ARG A 84 -10.80 -16.38 3.78
CA ARG A 84 -11.80 -17.40 3.39
C ARG A 84 -11.15 -18.72 2.97
N LYS A 85 -10.06 -18.70 2.19
CA LYS A 85 -9.34 -19.92 1.79
C LYS A 85 -8.71 -20.65 2.99
N ASN A 86 -8.20 -19.93 3.98
CA ASN A 86 -7.66 -20.53 5.21
C ASN A 86 -8.74 -21.06 6.17
N ALA A 87 -9.98 -20.57 6.09
CA ALA A 87 -11.08 -21.02 6.97
C ALA A 87 -11.75 -22.34 6.51
N VAL A 88 -11.38 -22.89 5.34
CA VAL A 88 -12.04 -24.06 4.73
C VAL A 88 -11.51 -25.42 5.24
N HIS A 89 -10.54 -25.48 6.15
CA HIS A 89 -10.15 -26.73 6.82
C HIS A 89 -10.18 -26.63 8.35
N PRO A 90 -11.35 -26.84 8.99
CA PRO A 90 -11.44 -27.33 10.35
C PRO A 90 -11.96 -28.77 10.32
N SER A 91 -11.15 -29.74 9.89
CA SER A 91 -11.45 -31.15 10.18
C SER A 91 -10.18 -31.99 10.18
N LYS A 92 -9.58 -32.07 11.35
CA LYS A 92 -9.02 -33.33 11.83
C LYS A 92 -9.63 -33.59 13.20
N ASN A 93 -10.82 -34.17 13.20
CA ASN A 93 -11.22 -35.01 14.32
C ASN A 93 -11.43 -36.42 13.78
N PRO A 94 -10.39 -37.28 13.75
CA PRO A 94 -10.59 -38.69 13.50
C PRO A 94 -11.16 -39.28 14.79
N GLU A 95 -12.45 -39.59 14.73
CA GLU A 95 -13.21 -40.47 15.61
C GLU A 95 -12.37 -41.35 16.55
N ALA A 96 -12.34 -40.97 17.83
CA ALA A 96 -12.09 -41.90 18.93
C ALA A 96 -13.42 -42.60 19.30
N LEU A 97 -14.03 -43.27 18.31
CA LEU A 97 -15.03 -44.31 18.56
C LEU A 97 -14.51 -45.61 17.93
N ARG A 98 -13.76 -46.35 18.74
CA ARG A 98 -13.79 -47.81 18.67
C ARG A 98 -14.31 -48.32 20.01
N LEU A 99 -15.63 -48.29 20.13
CA LEU A 99 -16.34 -49.39 20.77
C LEU A 99 -16.17 -50.60 19.85
N THR A 100 -15.44 -51.59 20.31
CA THR A 100 -15.62 -52.98 19.86
C THR A 100 -15.89 -53.80 21.11
N ASP A 101 -17.16 -54.18 21.23
CA ASP A 101 -17.68 -55.33 21.97
C ASP A 101 -16.71 -56.53 21.94
N ARG A 102 -16.31 -57.01 23.12
CA ARG A 102 -16.51 -58.38 23.59
C ARG A 102 -16.05 -58.56 25.02
#